data_AF-A0A2V8WVI9-F1
#
_entry.id   AF-A0A2V8WVI9-F1
#
_cell.length_a   1.000
_cell.length_b   1.000
_cell.length_c   1.000
_cell.angle_alpha   90.00
_cell.angle_beta   90.00
_cell.angle_gamma   90.00
#
_symmetry.space_group_name_H-M   'P 1'
#
loop_
_entity.id
_entity.type
_entity.pdbx_description
1 polymer ?
#
loop_
_entity_poly.entity_id
_entity_poly.type
_entity_poly.pdbx_seq_one_letter_code
_entity_poly.pdbx_strand_id
1 'polypeptide(L)'
;MAVAAAASSLAVDALLAPSRSHLIMAAQRPIIPPPKPAPAETQNPAQQDASSRDANAAKRAILLKNEKEFREGVERLYQLTTDLRDEVQKTMTTDVLSVRMVKKTEEIEKLAKALKTKAKGG
;
A
#
# COMPACT_ATOMS: atom_id res chain seq x y z
N MET A 1 72.01 6.00 -12.07
CA MET A 1 71.37 4.82 -11.44
C MET A 1 70.38 4.24 -12.46
N ALA A 2 70.34 2.94 -12.80
CA ALA A 2 70.46 1.69 -12.01
C ALA A 2 69.14 1.37 -11.26
N VAL A 3 68.46 0.22 -11.44
CA VAL A 3 68.57 -0.91 -12.41
C VAL A 3 67.21 -1.67 -12.49
N ALA A 4 66.93 -2.39 -13.61
CA ALA A 4 66.08 -3.62 -13.70
C ALA A 4 64.59 -3.53 -13.27
N ALA A 5 63.69 -4.53 -13.43
CA ALA A 5 63.34 -5.55 -14.46
C ALA A 5 61.94 -6.14 -14.02
N ALA A 6 61.16 -7.01 -14.69
CA ALA A 6 61.18 -7.82 -15.93
C ALA A 6 59.69 -7.90 -16.45
N ALA A 7 59.20 -8.52 -17.54
CA ALA A 7 59.56 -9.62 -18.45
C ALA A 7 59.47 -11.06 -17.86
N SER A 8 58.90 -12.09 -18.53
CA SER A 8 58.02 -12.18 -19.73
C SER A 8 57.43 -13.61 -19.87
N SER A 9 56.37 -13.76 -20.68
CA SER A 9 55.96 -14.97 -21.44
C SER A 9 55.47 -16.27 -20.75
N LEU A 10 54.25 -16.67 -21.14
CA LEU A 10 53.86 -17.97 -21.76
C LEU A 10 54.49 -19.30 -21.31
N ALA A 11 53.63 -20.24 -20.90
CA ALA A 11 53.55 -21.58 -21.50
C ALA A 11 52.18 -22.24 -21.18
N VAL A 12 51.80 -23.26 -21.96
CA VAL A 12 50.65 -24.16 -21.71
C VAL A 12 51.16 -25.55 -21.36
N ASP A 13 50.38 -26.33 -20.59
CA ASP A 13 50.27 -27.78 -20.81
C ASP A 13 48.96 -28.33 -20.17
N ALA A 14 48.56 -29.55 -20.50
CA ALA A 14 47.26 -30.13 -20.15
C ALA A 14 47.34 -31.62 -19.80
N LEU A 15 46.70 -32.04 -18.69
CA LEU A 15 46.65 -33.48 -18.35
C LEU A 15 45.42 -33.94 -17.55
N LEU A 16 44.62 -34.79 -18.22
CA LEU A 16 43.92 -35.98 -17.71
C LEU A 16 42.81 -35.86 -16.64
N ALA A 17 41.71 -36.60 -16.86
CA ALA A 17 40.57 -36.74 -15.94
C ALA A 17 40.79 -37.85 -14.88
N PRO A 18 39.85 -38.05 -13.93
CA PRO A 18 38.85 -39.09 -14.21
C PRO A 18 37.40 -38.74 -13.77
N SER A 19 36.45 -39.50 -14.31
CA SER A 19 35.03 -39.43 -13.96
C SER A 19 34.74 -39.93 -12.54
N ARG A 20 33.74 -39.33 -11.87
CA ARG A 20 33.08 -39.90 -10.69
C ARG A 20 31.57 -40.01 -10.91
N SER A 21 31.12 -41.22 -11.23
CA SER A 21 29.70 -41.58 -11.28
C SER A 21 29.10 -41.53 -9.87
N HIS A 22 28.25 -40.55 -9.59
CA HIS A 22 27.51 -40.49 -8.34
C HIS A 22 26.25 -41.38 -8.42
N LEU A 23 26.24 -42.44 -7.62
CA LEU A 23 25.15 -43.42 -7.54
C LEU A 23 23.87 -42.78 -6.98
N ILE A 24 22.82 -42.70 -7.80
CA ILE A 24 21.50 -42.22 -7.35
C ILE A 24 20.78 -43.35 -6.61
N MET A 25 20.62 -43.21 -5.30
CA MET A 25 19.75 -44.10 -4.50
C MET A 25 18.28 -43.70 -4.69
N ALA A 26 17.53 -44.52 -5.44
CA ALA A 26 16.10 -44.34 -5.67
C ALA A 26 15.27 -44.82 -4.46
N ALA A 27 15.07 -43.95 -3.46
CA ALA A 27 14.11 -44.18 -2.40
C ALA A 27 12.67 -44.09 -2.96
N GLN A 28 12.01 -45.24 -3.13
CA GLN A 28 10.65 -45.32 -3.65
C GLN A 28 9.65 -44.71 -2.65
N ARG A 29 9.08 -43.54 -2.99
CA ARG A 29 7.95 -42.97 -2.26
C ARG A 29 6.65 -43.65 -2.72
N PRO A 30 5.70 -43.95 -1.82
CA PRO A 30 4.41 -44.50 -2.22
C PRO A 30 3.65 -43.51 -3.11
N ILE A 31 3.13 -43.99 -4.24
CA ILE A 31 2.37 -43.19 -5.19
C ILE A 31 0.95 -43.00 -4.63
N ILE A 32 0.68 -41.83 -4.05
CA ILE A 32 -0.67 -41.42 -3.69
C ILE A 32 -1.36 -40.95 -5.00
N PRO A 33 -2.49 -41.54 -5.41
CA PRO A 33 -3.21 -41.07 -6.59
C PRO A 33 -3.75 -39.64 -6.35
N PRO A 34 -3.72 -38.76 -7.36
CA PRO A 34 -4.22 -37.39 -7.20
C PRO A 34 -5.73 -37.40 -6.89
N PRO A 35 -6.22 -36.48 -6.03
CA PRO A 35 -7.66 -36.33 -5.81
C PRO A 35 -8.35 -35.96 -7.13
N LYS A 36 -9.58 -36.44 -7.32
CA LYS A 36 -10.39 -36.10 -8.50
C LYS A 36 -10.58 -34.57 -8.56
N PRO A 37 -10.49 -33.92 -9.74
CA PRO A 37 -10.84 -32.52 -9.88
C PRO A 37 -12.26 -32.26 -9.37
N ALA A 38 -12.43 -31.19 -8.59
CA ALA A 38 -13.77 -30.69 -8.31
C ALA A 38 -14.43 -30.23 -9.62
N PRO A 39 -15.78 -30.30 -9.75
CA PRO A 39 -16.47 -29.69 -10.88
C PRO A 39 -16.10 -28.22 -10.97
N ALA A 40 -15.66 -27.77 -12.14
CA ALA A 40 -15.41 -26.35 -12.37
C ALA A 40 -16.76 -25.61 -12.30
N GLU A 41 -16.91 -24.68 -11.37
CA GLU A 41 -18.06 -23.77 -11.34
C GLU A 41 -17.98 -22.83 -12.55
N THR A 42 -18.60 -23.23 -13.65
CA THR A 42 -18.74 -22.38 -14.84
C THR A 42 -19.76 -21.29 -14.57
N GLN A 43 -19.32 -20.26 -13.83
CA GLN A 43 -20.08 -19.05 -13.58
C GLN A 43 -20.50 -18.44 -14.93
N ASN A 44 -21.81 -18.33 -15.14
CA ASN A 44 -22.37 -17.94 -16.41
C ASN A 44 -22.06 -16.44 -16.65
N PRO A 45 -21.45 -16.02 -17.79
CA PRO A 45 -20.94 -14.66 -17.95
C PRO A 45 -21.96 -13.55 -17.65
N ALA A 46 -23.23 -13.77 -18.00
CA ALA A 46 -24.32 -12.84 -17.70
C ALA A 46 -24.53 -12.56 -16.19
N GLN A 47 -24.24 -13.53 -15.32
CA GLN A 47 -24.29 -13.37 -13.85
C GLN A 47 -23.08 -12.58 -13.33
N GLN A 48 -21.91 -12.76 -13.96
CA GLN A 48 -20.70 -12.01 -13.64
C GLN A 48 -20.83 -10.54 -14.07
N ASP A 49 -21.43 -10.28 -15.24
CA ASP A 49 -21.77 -8.93 -15.71
C ASP A 49 -22.84 -8.23 -14.85
N ALA A 50 -23.84 -8.96 -14.33
CA ALA A 50 -24.81 -8.42 -13.39
C ALA A 50 -24.11 -7.99 -12.08
N SER A 51 -23.41 -8.93 -11.44
CA SER A 51 -22.68 -8.70 -10.18
C SER A 51 -21.67 -7.55 -10.29
N SER A 52 -21.01 -7.40 -11.44
CA SER A 52 -20.06 -6.32 -11.72
C SER A 52 -20.72 -4.96 -11.89
N ARG A 53 -21.93 -4.91 -12.47
CA ARG A 53 -22.74 -3.67 -12.58
C ARG A 53 -23.23 -3.23 -11.21
N ASP A 54 -23.74 -4.14 -10.39
CA ASP A 54 -24.25 -3.84 -9.05
C ASP A 54 -23.12 -3.35 -8.12
N ALA A 55 -21.96 -4.02 -8.15
CA ALA A 55 -20.77 -3.57 -7.43
C ALA A 55 -20.29 -2.17 -7.87
N ASN A 56 -20.42 -1.82 -9.16
CA ASN A 56 -20.07 -0.50 -9.66
C ASN A 56 -21.14 0.56 -9.34
N ALA A 57 -22.42 0.21 -9.27
CA ALA A 57 -23.47 1.09 -8.78
C ALA A 57 -23.27 1.44 -7.29
N ALA A 58 -22.95 0.44 -6.45
CA ALA A 58 -22.63 0.63 -5.04
C ALA A 58 -21.42 1.57 -4.83
N LYS A 59 -20.31 1.35 -5.58
CA LYS A 59 -19.14 2.25 -5.55
C LYS A 59 -19.53 3.70 -5.91
N ARG A 60 -20.33 3.91 -6.96
CA ARG A 60 -20.79 5.25 -7.35
C ARG A 60 -21.63 5.93 -6.28
N ALA A 61 -22.51 5.19 -5.59
CA ALA A 61 -23.29 5.72 -4.47
C ALA A 61 -22.40 6.15 -3.29
N ILE A 62 -21.37 5.36 -2.96
CA ILE A 62 -20.37 5.71 -1.93
C ILE A 62 -19.59 6.97 -2.30
N LEU A 63 -19.14 7.09 -3.56
CA LEU A 63 -18.42 8.28 -4.04
C LEU A 63 -19.28 9.55 -3.97
N LEU A 64 -20.54 9.49 -4.40
CA LEU A 64 -21.48 10.63 -4.31
C LEU A 64 -21.75 11.05 -2.85
N LYS A 65 -21.90 10.07 -1.93
CA LYS A 65 -22.01 10.35 -0.50
C LYS A 65 -20.75 11.02 0.04
N ASN A 66 -19.57 10.50 -0.29
CA ASN A 66 -18.30 11.06 0.15
C ASN A 66 -18.06 12.46 -0.40
N GLU A 67 -18.47 12.77 -1.64
CA GLU A 67 -18.40 14.12 -2.20
C GLU A 67 -19.27 15.11 -1.42
N LYS A 68 -20.53 14.74 -1.12
CA LYS A 68 -21.43 15.57 -0.31
C LYS A 68 -20.83 15.83 1.09
N GLU A 69 -20.46 14.77 1.80
CA GLU A 69 -19.91 14.87 3.15
C GLU A 69 -18.54 15.59 3.17
N PHE A 70 -17.79 15.57 2.06
CA PHE A 70 -16.57 16.36 1.90
C PHE A 70 -16.88 17.86 1.76
N ARG A 71 -17.86 18.24 0.93
CA ARG A 71 -18.30 19.64 0.79
C ARG A 71 -18.81 20.21 2.11
N GLU A 72 -19.66 19.48 2.82
CA GLU A 72 -20.18 19.86 4.14
C GLU A 72 -19.07 19.94 5.21
N GLY A 73 -18.09 19.04 5.16
CA GLY A 73 -16.95 19.07 6.06
C GLY A 73 -15.95 20.21 5.79
N VAL A 74 -15.79 20.65 4.54
CA VAL A 74 -14.97 21.84 4.21
C VAL A 74 -15.59 23.12 4.76
N GLU A 75 -16.92 23.27 4.67
CA GLU A 75 -17.64 24.40 5.27
C GLU A 75 -17.47 24.42 6.81
N ARG A 76 -17.65 23.26 7.47
CA ARG A 76 -17.39 23.15 8.92
C ARG A 76 -15.92 23.42 9.29
N LEU A 77 -14.96 23.09 8.42
CA LEU A 77 -13.54 23.39 8.64
C LEU A 77 -13.26 24.89 8.59
N TYR A 78 -13.89 25.61 7.65
CA TYR A 78 -13.83 27.07 7.57
C TYR A 78 -14.41 27.74 8.82
N GLN A 79 -15.58 27.27 9.28
CA GLN A 79 -16.22 27.75 10.51
C GLN A 79 -15.34 27.54 11.75
N LEU A 80 -14.83 26.33 11.99
CA LEU A 80 -13.95 26.04 13.12
C LEU A 80 -12.63 26.86 13.09
N THR A 81 -12.09 27.12 11.90
CA THR A 81 -10.87 27.93 11.74
C THR A 81 -11.15 29.41 12.02
N THR A 82 -12.32 29.91 11.62
CA THR A 82 -12.78 31.28 11.91
C THR A 82 -13.00 31.47 13.41
N ASP A 83 -13.71 30.53 14.05
CA ASP A 83 -13.87 30.46 15.51
C ASP A 83 -12.53 30.50 16.27
N LEU A 84 -11.55 29.71 15.83
CA LEU A 84 -10.23 29.66 16.45
C LEU A 84 -9.47 30.99 16.30
N ARG A 85 -9.45 31.56 15.09
CA ARG A 85 -8.90 32.90 14.80
C ARG A 85 -9.51 33.95 15.73
N ASP A 86 -10.82 33.89 15.90
CA ASP A 86 -11.57 34.82 16.73
C ASP A 86 -11.29 34.65 18.24
N GLU A 87 -11.06 33.43 18.71
CA GLU A 87 -10.61 33.18 20.09
C GLU A 87 -9.15 33.61 20.32
N VAL A 88 -8.27 33.47 19.32
CA VAL A 88 -6.91 34.08 19.35
C VAL A 88 -7.02 35.60 19.48
N GLN A 89 -7.85 36.26 18.68
CA GLN A 89 -7.99 37.72 18.72
C GLN A 89 -8.64 38.27 20.00
N LYS A 90 -9.40 37.44 20.73
CA LYS A 90 -9.99 37.79 22.03
C LYS A 90 -9.05 37.51 23.22
N THR A 91 -7.97 36.75 23.01
CA THR A 91 -7.01 36.40 24.06
C THR A 91 -5.97 37.51 24.22
N MET A 92 -6.13 38.34 25.26
CA MET A 92 -5.25 39.49 25.53
C MET A 92 -3.90 39.11 26.18
N THR A 93 -3.77 37.90 26.74
CA THR A 93 -2.56 37.41 27.41
C THR A 93 -1.74 36.50 26.49
N THR A 94 -0.47 36.84 26.28
CA THR A 94 0.47 36.09 25.43
C THR A 94 0.84 34.71 25.96
N ASP A 95 0.73 34.50 27.27
CA ASP A 95 1.54 33.47 27.95
C ASP A 95 0.82 32.12 28.10
N VAL A 96 -0.50 32.07 27.93
CA VAL A 96 -1.31 30.85 28.07
C VAL A 96 -2.43 30.78 27.03
N LEU A 97 -2.27 29.89 26.06
CA LEU A 97 -3.36 29.51 25.13
C LEU A 97 -4.49 28.80 25.90
N SER A 98 -5.74 29.18 25.63
CA SER A 98 -6.86 28.60 26.37
C SER A 98 -7.12 27.13 26.01
N VAL A 99 -7.58 26.34 26.99
CA VAL A 99 -7.99 24.94 26.80
C VAL A 99 -9.06 24.78 25.71
N ARG A 100 -9.87 25.83 25.45
CA ARG A 100 -10.88 25.82 24.39
C ARG A 100 -10.23 25.90 23.00
N MET A 101 -9.20 26.73 22.82
CA MET A 101 -8.47 26.85 21.56
C MET A 101 -7.77 25.53 21.20
N VAL A 102 -7.20 24.84 22.19
CA VAL A 102 -6.62 23.49 22.02
C VAL A 102 -7.68 22.48 21.55
N LYS A 103 -8.88 22.50 22.14
CA LYS A 103 -9.98 21.64 21.68
C LYS A 103 -10.43 21.97 20.25
N LYS A 104 -10.49 23.26 19.88
CA LYS A 104 -10.78 23.66 18.49
C LYS A 104 -9.70 23.17 17.51
N THR A 105 -8.40 23.24 17.85
CA THR A 105 -7.34 22.69 16.97
C THR A 105 -7.42 21.17 16.85
N GLU A 106 -7.78 20.44 17.91
CA GLU A 106 -8.06 19.00 17.82
C GLU A 106 -9.26 18.69 16.90
N GLU A 107 -10.35 19.46 16.98
CA GLU A 107 -11.52 19.27 16.11
C GLU A 107 -11.19 19.55 14.63
N ILE A 108 -10.42 20.60 14.36
CA ILE A 108 -9.88 20.92 13.03
C ILE A 108 -9.02 19.76 12.50
N GLU A 109 -8.12 19.21 13.33
CA GLU A 109 -7.24 18.10 12.91
C GLU A 109 -8.03 16.82 12.62
N LYS A 110 -9.01 16.47 13.46
CA LYS A 110 -9.91 15.31 13.28
C LYS A 110 -10.74 15.46 12.01
N LEU A 111 -11.28 16.66 11.74
CA LEU A 111 -12.05 16.96 10.53
C LEU A 111 -11.19 16.92 9.26
N ALA A 112 -9.98 17.51 9.28
CA ALA A 112 -9.05 17.47 8.16
C ALA A 112 -8.60 16.03 7.83
N LYS A 113 -8.37 15.18 8.85
CA LYS A 113 -8.11 13.74 8.68
C LYS A 113 -9.30 13.03 8.01
N ALA A 114 -10.54 13.28 8.47
CA ALA A 114 -11.74 12.69 7.87
C ALA A 114 -11.96 13.12 6.41
N LEU A 115 -11.74 14.40 6.09
CA LEU A 115 -11.80 14.93 4.72
C LEU A 115 -10.78 14.26 3.81
N LYS A 116 -9.53 14.11 4.27
CA LYS A 116 -8.46 13.41 3.53
C LYS A 116 -8.80 11.95 3.22
N THR A 117 -9.55 11.27 4.09
CA THR A 117 -10.05 9.91 3.84
C THR A 117 -11.17 9.91 2.81
N LYS A 118 -12.19 10.78 2.96
CA LYS A 118 -13.30 10.89 2.00
C LYS A 118 -12.84 11.22 0.57
N ALA A 119 -11.86 12.12 0.44
CA ALA A 119 -11.26 12.48 -0.85
C ALA A 119 -10.55 11.32 -1.57
N LYS A 120 -10.22 10.23 -0.86
CA LYS A 120 -9.62 9.01 -1.45
C LYS A 120 -10.66 7.97 -1.89
N GLY A 121 -11.95 8.19 -1.62
CA GLY A 121 -13.05 7.29 -1.98
C GLY A 121 -13.73 6.59 -0.81
N GLY A 122 -13.22 6.74 0.42
CA GLY A 122 -13.72 6.07 1.64
C GLY A 122 -12.60 5.35 2.40
#